data_AF-G9XJ94-F1
#
_entry.id   AF-G9XJ94-F1
#
_cell.length_a   1.000
_cell.length_b   1.000
_cell.length_c   1.000
_cell.angle_alpha   90.00
_cell.angle_beta   90.00
_cell.angle_gamma   90.00
#
_symmetry.space_group_name_H-M   'P 1'
#
loop_
_entity.id
_entity.type
_entity.pdbx_description
1 polymer ?
#
loop_
_entity_poly.entity_id
_entity_poly.type
_entity_poly.pdbx_seq_one_letter_code
_entity_poly.pdbx_strand_id
1 'polypeptide(L)'
;MHPIDKLLASLFQSITPRTAGFNTVDTAALTEGGTVLSMLLMLIGASPGSTGGGIKTTTIMVILLATISYIRNTDDINIFHRRLENNTIKRAYCSTTIYIMLSILGIFLLITTQGLPVKDAAFETLSALGTVGLSTGITRELDTLSRMVIILLMYSEWNMA
;
A
#
# COMPACT_ATOMS: atom_id res chain seq x y z
N MET A 1 -19.89 -15.03 16.33
CA MET A 1 -18.79 -15.74 15.63
C MET A 1 -18.17 -16.74 16.59
N HIS A 2 -18.11 -18.00 16.16
CA HIS A 2 -17.39 -19.06 16.86
C HIS A 2 -15.89 -18.70 16.91
N PRO A 3 -15.09 -19.15 17.91
CA PRO A 3 -13.67 -18.81 18.00
C PRO A 3 -12.87 -19.18 16.75
N ILE A 4 -13.25 -20.27 16.06
CA ILE A 4 -12.65 -20.68 14.78
C ILE A 4 -12.95 -19.65 13.68
N ASP A 5 -14.20 -19.20 13.57
CA ASP A 5 -14.59 -18.17 12.59
C ASP A 5 -13.83 -16.86 12.81
N LYS A 6 -13.58 -16.49 14.08
CA LYS A 6 -12.79 -15.29 14.41
C LYS A 6 -11.34 -15.42 13.94
N LEU A 7 -10.73 -16.60 14.11
CA LEU A 7 -9.37 -16.86 13.66
C LEU A 7 -9.29 -16.84 12.12
N LEU A 8 -10.26 -17.46 11.44
CA LEU A 8 -10.33 -17.46 9.98
C LEU A 8 -10.55 -16.04 9.43
N ALA A 9 -11.44 -15.26 10.05
CA ALA A 9 -11.70 -13.88 9.67
C ALA A 9 -10.47 -13.00 9.87
N SER A 10 -9.77 -13.10 11.00
CA SER A 10 -8.57 -12.30 11.25
C SER A 10 -7.41 -12.68 10.31
N LEU A 11 -7.24 -13.97 10.02
CA LEU A 11 -6.25 -14.45 9.06
C LEU A 11 -6.57 -13.95 7.65
N PHE A 12 -7.83 -14.04 7.23
CA PHE A 12 -8.27 -13.53 5.94
C PHE A 12 -8.07 -12.03 5.83
N GLN A 13 -8.42 -11.26 6.87
CA GLN A 13 -8.26 -9.81 6.91
C GLN A 13 -6.79 -9.36 6.96
N SER A 14 -5.86 -10.23 7.35
CA SER A 14 -4.41 -9.97 7.24
C SER A 14 -3.87 -10.23 5.83
N ILE A 15 -4.46 -11.19 5.11
CA ILE A 15 -4.03 -11.56 3.75
C ILE A 15 -4.66 -10.63 2.71
N THR A 16 -5.95 -10.33 2.81
CA THR A 16 -6.71 -9.57 1.80
C THR A 16 -6.14 -8.20 1.46
N PRO A 17 -5.63 -7.39 2.43
CA PRO A 17 -5.08 -6.07 2.14
C PRO A 17 -3.82 -6.12 1.29
N ARG A 18 -3.17 -7.29 1.18
CA ARG A 18 -2.06 -7.54 0.25
C ARG A 18 -2.58 -7.93 -1.13
N THR A 19 -3.44 -7.06 -1.67
CA THR A 19 -3.93 -7.07 -3.07
C THR A 19 -4.84 -8.23 -3.49
N ALA A 20 -5.69 -8.74 -2.59
CA ALA A 20 -6.73 -9.71 -2.97
C ALA A 20 -8.11 -9.07 -3.19
N GLY A 21 -8.45 -8.03 -2.42
CA GLY A 21 -9.68 -7.24 -2.62
C GLY A 21 -10.97 -7.94 -2.19
N PHE A 22 -10.89 -9.08 -1.50
CA PHE A 22 -12.07 -9.80 -1.01
C PHE A 22 -12.47 -9.33 0.38
N ASN A 23 -13.77 -9.08 0.58
CA ASN A 23 -14.35 -8.73 1.87
C ASN A 23 -15.06 -9.94 2.50
N THR A 24 -14.59 -10.40 3.64
CA THR A 24 -15.29 -11.38 4.50
C THR A 24 -15.95 -10.72 5.70
N VAL A 25 -15.48 -9.53 6.07
CA VAL A 25 -16.05 -8.66 7.10
C VAL A 25 -16.23 -7.26 6.50
N ASP A 26 -17.18 -6.50 7.03
CA ASP A 26 -17.40 -5.13 6.60
C ASP A 26 -16.18 -4.26 6.96
N THR A 27 -15.51 -3.75 5.93
CA THR A 27 -14.35 -2.86 6.04
C THR A 27 -14.72 -1.51 6.63
N ALA A 28 -15.96 -1.05 6.45
CA ALA A 28 -16.46 0.18 7.06
C ALA A 28 -16.62 0.04 8.59
N ALA A 29 -16.93 -1.17 9.06
CA ALA A 29 -17.13 -1.49 10.47
C ALA A 29 -15.83 -1.79 11.24
N LEU A 30 -14.66 -1.67 10.59
CA LEU A 30 -13.37 -1.85 11.26
C LEU A 30 -13.13 -0.75 12.30
N THR A 31 -12.54 -1.14 13.43
CA THR A 31 -12.02 -0.18 14.42
C THR A 31 -10.97 0.73 13.77
N GLU A 32 -10.74 1.91 14.34
CA GLU A 32 -9.72 2.83 13.80
C GLU A 32 -8.34 2.17 13.72
N GLY A 33 -7.94 1.45 14.78
CA GLY A 33 -6.70 0.68 14.78
C GLY A 33 -6.65 -0.40 13.68
N GLY A 34 -7.75 -1.10 13.43
CA GLY A 34 -7.85 -2.09 12.35
C GLY A 34 -7.77 -1.46 10.96
N THR A 35 -8.33 -0.26 10.81
CA THR A 35 -8.25 0.52 9.55
C THR A 35 -6.81 0.95 9.29
N VAL A 36 -6.13 1.51 10.29
CA VAL A 36 -4.71 1.92 10.17
C VAL A 36 -3.81 0.73 9.86
N LEU A 37 -4.02 -0.40 10.55
CA LEU A 37 -3.28 -1.62 10.26
C LEU A 37 -3.52 -2.10 8.82
N SER A 38 -4.77 -2.06 8.36
CA SER A 38 -5.11 -2.43 6.98
C SER A 38 -4.41 -1.51 5.98
N MET A 39 -4.42 -0.19 6.20
CA MET A 39 -3.70 0.77 5.34
C MET A 39 -2.19 0.50 5.30
N LEU A 40 -1.57 0.15 6.42
CA LEU A 40 -0.15 -0.25 6.46
C LEU A 40 0.11 -1.54 5.68
N LEU A 41 -0.80 -2.52 5.77
CA LEU A 41 -0.70 -3.77 5.00
C LEU A 41 -0.94 -3.56 3.50
N MET A 42 -1.73 -2.56 3.10
CA MET A 42 -1.90 -2.18 1.69
C MET A 42 -0.67 -1.48 1.12
N LEU A 43 -0.02 -0.66 1.95
CA LEU A 43 1.22 0.02 1.61
C LEU A 43 2.35 -1.00 1.34
N ILE A 44 2.46 -2.02 2.19
CA ILE A 44 3.39 -3.14 2.04
C ILE A 44 2.76 -4.20 1.14
N GLY A 45 2.96 -4.00 -0.16
CA GLY A 45 2.34 -4.79 -1.21
C GLY A 45 2.90 -6.21 -1.38
N ALA A 46 2.62 -6.79 -2.55
CA ALA A 46 3.07 -8.13 -2.90
C ALA A 46 4.58 -8.19 -3.23
N SER A 47 5.12 -9.40 -3.37
CA SER A 47 6.50 -9.62 -3.79
C SER A 47 6.73 -9.24 -5.27
N PRO A 48 7.98 -8.96 -5.70
CA PRO A 48 8.30 -8.67 -7.10
C PRO A 48 7.89 -9.80 -8.05
N GLY A 49 7.51 -9.45 -9.28
CA GLY A 49 7.02 -10.41 -10.27
C GLY A 49 5.64 -11.00 -9.97
N SER A 50 4.95 -10.52 -8.92
CA SER A 50 3.56 -10.84 -8.62
C SER A 50 2.59 -9.90 -9.37
N THR A 51 1.30 -10.21 -9.31
CA THR A 51 0.20 -9.39 -9.85
C THR A 51 -0.25 -8.30 -8.88
N GLY A 52 0.22 -8.31 -7.63
CA GLY A 52 -0.15 -7.32 -6.62
C GLY A 52 0.68 -6.05 -6.68
N GLY A 53 0.03 -4.88 -6.58
CA GLY A 53 0.67 -3.56 -6.44
C GLY A 53 1.21 -3.27 -5.04
N GLY A 54 1.44 -1.99 -4.75
CA GLY A 54 2.02 -1.51 -3.49
C GLY A 54 3.55 -1.52 -3.49
N ILE A 55 4.14 -0.99 -2.41
CA ILE A 55 5.60 -1.02 -2.24
C ILE A 55 6.01 -2.48 -2.02
N LYS A 56 6.80 -3.01 -2.95
CA LYS A 56 7.19 -4.42 -2.93
C LYS A 56 7.95 -4.76 -1.65
N THR A 57 7.70 -5.96 -1.13
CA THR A 57 8.37 -6.48 0.08
C THR A 57 9.90 -6.41 -0.01
N THR A 58 10.46 -6.69 -1.19
CA THR A 58 11.91 -6.60 -1.42
C THR A 58 12.43 -5.17 -1.43
N THR A 59 11.65 -4.19 -1.95
CA THR A 59 12.00 -2.77 -1.91
C THR A 59 12.15 -2.31 -0.46
N ILE A 60 11.21 -2.69 0.40
CA ILE A 60 11.29 -2.41 1.84
C ILE A 60 12.54 -3.03 2.45
N MET A 61 12.81 -4.31 2.13
CA MET A 61 14.01 -4.99 2.63
C MET A 61 15.30 -4.28 2.20
N VAL A 62 15.40 -3.85 0.94
CA VAL A 62 16.55 -3.10 0.41
C VAL A 62 16.71 -1.77 1.14
N ILE A 63 15.63 -1.01 1.34
CA ILE A 63 15.67 0.28 2.07
C ILE A 63 16.08 0.09 3.53
N LEU A 64 15.55 -0.93 4.21
CA LEU A 64 15.93 -1.24 5.59
C LEU A 64 17.41 -1.57 5.70
N LEU A 65 17.92 -2.43 4.82
CA LEU A 65 19.33 -2.80 4.82
C LEU A 65 20.25 -1.64 4.45
N ALA A 66 19.85 -0.80 3.49
CA ALA A 66 20.56 0.42 3.15
C ALA A 66 20.63 1.39 4.34
N THR A 67 19.53 1.54 5.07
CA THR A 67 19.47 2.38 6.27
C THR A 67 20.38 1.84 7.37
N ILE A 68 20.37 0.53 7.61
CA ILE A 68 21.24 -0.13 8.61
C ILE A 68 22.72 0.03 8.23
N SER A 69 23.07 -0.20 6.95
CA SER A 69 24.45 -0.04 6.46
C SER A 69 24.92 1.41 6.54
N TYR A 70 24.04 2.38 6.27
CA TYR A 70 24.33 3.80 6.44
C TYR A 70 24.63 4.14 7.90
N ILE A 71 23.81 3.67 8.85
CA ILE A 71 24.04 3.87 10.29
C ILE A 71 25.36 3.22 10.74
N ARG A 72 25.73 2.08 10.14
CA ARG A 72 26.98 1.35 10.42
C ARG A 72 28.20 1.89 9.68
N ASN A 73 28.04 2.92 8.83
CA ASN A 73 29.11 3.43 7.93
C ASN A 73 29.79 2.32 7.11
N THR A 74 29.01 1.35 6.62
CA THR A 74 29.51 0.30 5.71
C THR A 74 29.07 0.63 4.29
N ASP A 75 30.03 0.77 3.37
CA ASP A 75 29.74 1.11 1.97
C ASP A 75 29.05 -0.04 1.20
N ASP A 76 29.28 -1.29 1.62
CA ASP A 76 28.79 -2.48 0.92
C ASP A 76 27.66 -3.17 1.66
N ILE A 77 26.49 -3.22 1.00
CA ILE A 77 25.36 -4.01 1.46
C ILE A 77 25.45 -5.40 0.82
N ASN A 78 25.76 -6.40 1.64
CA ASN A 78 25.81 -7.80 1.23
C ASN A 78 24.64 -8.58 1.84
N ILE A 79 23.90 -9.30 1.00
CA ILE A 79 22.80 -10.18 1.41
C ILE A 79 23.03 -11.55 0.78
N PHE A 80 22.95 -12.63 1.57
CA PHE A 80 23.12 -14.01 1.08
C PHE A 80 24.40 -14.20 0.23
N HIS A 81 25.52 -13.60 0.65
CA HIS A 81 26.79 -13.60 -0.09
C HIS A 81 26.77 -12.91 -1.46
N ARG A 82 25.79 -12.04 -1.74
CA ARG A 82 25.73 -11.20 -2.93
C ARG A 82 25.71 -9.72 -2.55
N ARG A 83 26.51 -8.92 -3.25
CA ARG A 83 26.52 -7.45 -3.11
C ARG A 83 25.32 -6.85 -3.83
N LEU A 84 24.59 -5.97 -3.16
CA LEU A 84 23.57 -5.16 -3.80
C LEU A 84 24.23 -4.06 -4.63
N GLU A 85 23.77 -3.93 -5.86
CA GLU A 85 24.22 -2.86 -6.74
C GLU A 85 23.58 -1.52 -6.34
N ASN A 86 24.35 -0.42 -6.40
CA ASN A 86 23.85 0.91 -6.07
C ASN A 86 22.62 1.32 -6.90
N ASN A 87 22.50 0.81 -8.11
CA ASN A 87 21.34 1.08 -8.96
C ASN A 87 20.05 0.49 -8.36
N THR A 88 20.12 -0.71 -7.78
CA THR A 88 18.99 -1.36 -7.10
C THR A 88 18.53 -0.56 -5.88
N ILE A 89 19.49 -0.03 -5.11
CA ILE A 89 19.20 0.82 -3.94
C ILE A 89 18.51 2.11 -4.39
N LYS A 90 19.05 2.80 -5.41
CA LYS A 90 18.45 4.02 -5.97
C LYS A 90 17.05 3.78 -6.50
N ARG A 91 16.83 2.68 -7.24
CA ARG A 91 15.50 2.31 -7.75
C ARG A 91 14.52 2.07 -6.62
N ALA A 92 14.94 1.39 -5.55
CA ALA A 92 14.10 1.16 -4.38
C ALA A 92 13.66 2.47 -3.72
N TYR A 93 14.59 3.39 -3.45
CA TYR A 93 14.26 4.71 -2.90
C TYR A 93 13.36 5.55 -3.82
N CYS A 94 13.64 5.54 -5.13
CA CYS A 94 12.88 6.31 -6.12
C CYS A 94 11.42 5.82 -6.19
N SER A 95 11.22 4.50 -6.34
CA SER A 95 9.90 3.88 -6.37
C SER A 95 9.10 4.18 -5.09
N THR A 96 9.69 4.00 -3.91
CA THR A 96 9.03 4.32 -2.63
C THR A 96 8.69 5.80 -2.50
N THR A 97 9.57 6.70 -2.95
CA THR A 97 9.33 8.15 -2.88
C THR A 97 8.16 8.56 -3.78
N ILE A 98 8.13 8.05 -5.01
CA ILE A 98 7.02 8.29 -5.96
C ILE A 98 5.71 7.77 -5.38
N TYR A 99 5.71 6.56 -4.80
CA TYR A 99 4.54 5.98 -4.15
C TYR A 99 3.96 6.89 -3.06
N ILE A 100 4.82 7.37 -2.16
CA ILE A 100 4.41 8.23 -1.04
C ILE A 100 3.89 9.57 -1.56
N MET A 101 4.56 10.18 -2.55
CA MET A 101 4.12 11.45 -3.13
C MET A 101 2.74 11.34 -3.79
N LEU A 102 2.51 10.28 -4.56
CA LEU A 102 1.20 10.04 -5.18
C LEU A 102 0.13 9.71 -4.16
N SER A 103 0.47 9.01 -3.07
CA SER A 103 -0.46 8.74 -1.97
C SER A 103 -0.92 10.05 -1.32
N ILE A 104 0.01 10.94 -1.00
CA ILE A 104 -0.31 12.25 -0.40
C ILE A 104 -1.14 13.10 -1.37
N LEU A 105 -0.76 13.13 -2.65
CA LEU A 105 -1.48 13.90 -3.68
C LEU A 105 -2.92 13.37 -3.88
N GLY A 106 -3.10 12.05 -3.97
CA GLY A 106 -4.41 11.42 -4.11
C GLY A 106 -5.33 11.73 -2.93
N ILE A 107 -4.81 11.62 -1.71
CA ILE A 107 -5.54 11.97 -0.47
C ILE A 107 -5.96 13.44 -0.51
N PHE A 108 -5.03 14.34 -0.83
CA PHE A 108 -5.31 15.77 -0.91
C PHE A 108 -6.38 16.10 -1.96
N LEU A 109 -6.31 15.48 -3.14
CA LEU A 109 -7.30 15.69 -4.20
C LEU A 109 -8.69 15.21 -3.76
N LEU A 110 -8.81 14.01 -3.21
CA LEU A 110 -10.10 13.48 -2.74
C LEU A 110 -10.75 14.32 -1.63
N ILE A 111 -9.94 14.86 -0.71
CA ILE A 111 -10.42 15.75 0.35
C ILE A 111 -10.91 17.07 -0.26
N THR A 112 -10.16 17.64 -1.21
CA THR A 112 -10.48 18.97 -1.78
C THR A 112 -11.60 18.94 -2.79
N THR A 113 -11.75 17.88 -3.58
CA THR A 113 -12.79 17.77 -4.61
C THR A 113 -14.15 17.41 -4.02
N GLN A 114 -14.18 16.53 -3.03
CA GLN A 114 -15.42 15.92 -2.52
C GLN A 114 -15.66 16.15 -1.03
N GLY A 115 -14.67 16.69 -0.29
CA GLY A 115 -14.83 16.93 1.16
C GLY A 115 -14.81 15.66 1.99
N LEU A 116 -14.20 14.58 1.49
CA LEU A 116 -14.17 13.29 2.18
C LEU A 116 -13.40 13.37 3.51
N PRO A 117 -13.81 12.60 4.54
CA PRO A 117 -13.00 12.43 5.73
C PRO A 117 -11.61 11.89 5.38
N VAL A 118 -10.58 12.36 6.10
CA VAL A 118 -9.18 11.97 5.85
C VAL A 118 -8.99 10.45 5.88
N LYS A 119 -9.69 9.77 6.80
CA LYS A 119 -9.68 8.31 6.93
C LYS A 119 -10.10 7.62 5.62
N ASP A 120 -11.21 8.04 5.05
CA ASP A 120 -11.78 7.41 3.85
C ASP A 120 -10.97 7.78 2.60
N ALA A 121 -10.54 9.04 2.50
CA ALA A 121 -9.64 9.47 1.43
C ALA A 121 -8.31 8.70 1.43
N ALA A 122 -7.71 8.49 2.61
CA ALA A 122 -6.50 7.68 2.78
C ALA A 122 -6.72 6.22 2.42
N PHE A 123 -7.82 5.62 2.88
CA PHE A 123 -8.12 4.22 2.61
C PHE A 123 -8.35 3.97 1.11
N GLU A 124 -9.17 4.78 0.45
CA GLU A 124 -9.42 4.65 -0.98
C GLU A 124 -8.16 4.92 -1.81
N THR A 125 -7.38 5.95 -1.46
CA THR A 125 -6.15 6.28 -2.19
C THR A 125 -5.13 5.16 -2.09
N LEU A 126 -4.89 4.62 -0.88
CA LEU A 126 -3.94 3.52 -0.68
C LEU A 126 -4.44 2.22 -1.29
N SER A 127 -5.76 1.98 -1.28
CA SER A 127 -6.34 0.83 -1.97
C SER A 127 -6.21 0.94 -3.49
N ALA A 128 -6.44 2.13 -4.06
CA ALA A 128 -6.30 2.39 -5.49
C ALA A 128 -4.86 2.28 -5.95
N LEU A 129 -3.93 2.97 -5.27
CA LEU A 129 -2.50 2.86 -5.53
C LEU A 129 -2.02 1.43 -5.31
N GLY A 130 -2.31 0.80 -4.18
CA GLY A 130 -1.92 -0.58 -3.94
C GLY A 130 -2.60 -1.59 -4.87
N THR A 131 -3.53 -1.19 -5.74
CA THR A 131 -4.41 -2.07 -6.54
C THR A 131 -5.09 -3.14 -5.70
N VAL A 132 -5.48 -2.76 -4.48
CA VAL A 132 -5.97 -3.67 -3.46
C VAL A 132 -7.43 -4.05 -3.70
N GLY A 133 -8.25 -3.07 -4.10
CA GLY A 133 -9.66 -3.28 -4.38
C GLY A 133 -10.57 -3.31 -3.14
N LEU A 134 -10.05 -2.94 -1.96
CA LEU A 134 -10.86 -2.72 -0.77
C LEU A 134 -11.42 -1.30 -0.74
N SER A 135 -12.59 -1.12 -0.11
CA SER A 135 -13.24 0.19 0.04
C SER A 135 -13.88 0.31 1.42
N THR A 136 -14.02 1.52 1.95
CA THR A 136 -14.89 1.80 3.12
C THR A 136 -16.36 1.95 2.73
N GLY A 137 -16.71 1.72 1.46
CA GLY A 137 -18.06 1.84 0.91
C GLY A 137 -18.26 3.09 0.05
N ILE A 138 -17.33 4.05 0.09
CA ILE A 138 -17.49 5.35 -0.56
C ILE A 138 -17.20 5.35 -2.06
N THR A 139 -16.59 4.29 -2.63
CA THR A 139 -16.21 4.24 -4.05
C THR A 139 -17.41 4.49 -4.98
N ARG A 140 -18.61 4.05 -4.59
CA ARG A 140 -19.85 4.22 -5.37
C ARG A 140 -20.35 5.67 -5.38
N GLU A 141 -20.01 6.42 -4.35
CA GLU A 141 -20.45 7.80 -4.12
C GLU A 141 -19.41 8.82 -4.61
N LEU A 142 -18.29 8.37 -5.19
CA LEU A 142 -17.27 9.26 -5.73
C LEU A 142 -17.81 10.11 -6.88
N ASP A 143 -17.57 11.41 -6.80
CA ASP A 143 -17.83 12.34 -7.90
C ASP A 143 -16.92 12.06 -9.10
N THR A 144 -17.30 12.56 -10.27
CA THR A 144 -16.60 12.34 -11.55
C THR A 144 -15.12 12.70 -11.46
N LEU A 145 -14.76 13.82 -10.83
CA LEU A 145 -13.37 14.24 -10.65
C LEU A 145 -12.60 13.26 -9.74
N SER A 146 -13.14 12.95 -8.57
CA SER A 146 -12.56 12.00 -7.62
C SER A 146 -12.36 10.62 -8.23
N ARG A 147 -13.33 10.18 -9.04
CA ARG A 147 -13.29 8.89 -9.76
C ARG A 147 -12.18 8.86 -10.81
N MET A 148 -11.95 9.96 -11.54
CA MET A 148 -10.81 10.06 -12.46
C MET A 148 -9.47 10.02 -11.73
N VAL A 149 -9.35 10.66 -10.57
CA VAL A 149 -8.14 10.59 -9.74
C VAL A 149 -7.85 9.15 -9.33
N ILE A 150 -8.85 8.42 -8.83
CA ILE A 150 -8.70 6.99 -8.48
C ILE A 150 -8.26 6.15 -9.68
N ILE A 151 -8.86 6.35 -10.86
CA ILE A 151 -8.48 5.61 -12.09
C ILE A 151 -7.01 5.86 -12.45
N LEU A 152 -6.55 7.11 -12.38
CA LEU A 152 -5.15 7.45 -12.65
C LEU A 152 -4.19 6.82 -11.63
N LEU A 153 -4.57 6.83 -10.35
CA LEU A 153 -3.78 6.19 -9.29
C LEU A 153 -3.65 4.69 -9.52
N MET A 154 -4.74 3.99 -9.89
CA MET A 154 -4.70 2.56 -10.21
C MET A 154 -3.77 2.24 -11.39
N TYR A 155 -3.74 3.09 -12.41
CA TYR A 155 -2.87 2.89 -13.57
C TYR A 155 -1.39 3.22 -13.28
N SER A 156 -1.13 4.17 -12.38
CA SER A 156 0.22 4.65 -12.08
C SER A 156 1.15 3.55 -11.57
N GLU A 157 0.63 2.55 -10.84
CA GLU A 157 1.44 1.47 -10.30
C GLU A 157 2.08 0.57 -11.35
N TRP A 158 1.40 0.37 -12.49
CA TRP A 158 1.94 -0.49 -13.53
C TRP A 158 3.31 0.01 -14.03
N ASN A 159 3.55 1.32 -13.96
CA ASN A 159 4.79 1.94 -14.40
C ASN A 159 5.89 1.94 -13.31
N MET A 160 5.57 1.57 -12.07
CA MET A 160 6.51 1.52 -10.93
C MET A 160 7.04 0.12 -10.64
N ALA A 161 6.38 -0.93 -11.13
CA ALA A 161 6.82 -2.33 -11.05
C ALA A 161 8.04 -2.62 -11.94
#